data_AF-A0A4R2RQ22-F1
#
_entry.id   AF-A0A4R2RQ22-F1
#
_cell.length_a   1.000
_cell.length_b   1.000
_cell.length_c   1.000
_cell.angle_alpha   90.00
_cell.angle_beta   90.00
_cell.angle_gamma   90.00
#
_symmetry.space_group_name_H-M   'P 1'
#
loop_
_entity.id
_entity.type
_entity.pdbx_description
1 polymer ?
#
loop_
_entity_poly.entity_id
_entity_poly.type
_entity_poly.pdbx_seq_one_letter_code
_entity_poly.pdbx_strand_id
1 'polypeptide(L)'
;MSTLGDTVVAEARRWIGTPYVHQASALGAGADCLGLLRGVWRTVFGNEPEDIPPYTPDWSEPQGDEALWRAAERVLSPKPVFAAAPGDVVLFRMRIGAVAKHLGVQGRIGARASFIHAYSGRGVVESPLSDPWVRRIVARFEFPERT
;
A
#
# COMPACT_ATOMS: atom_id res chain seq x y z
N MET A 1 -0.09 23.85 8.23
CA MET A 1 0.41 22.64 8.92
C MET A 1 0.23 21.47 7.98
N SER A 2 1.24 20.62 7.80
CA SER A 2 1.14 19.41 6.96
C SER A 2 0.22 18.39 7.63
N THR A 3 -0.68 17.76 6.89
CA THR A 3 -1.51 16.68 7.44
C THR A 3 -0.69 15.39 7.60
N LEU A 4 -1.23 14.40 8.31
CA LEU A 4 -0.66 13.05 8.36
C LEU A 4 -0.57 12.46 6.94
N GLY A 5 -1.62 12.61 6.14
CA GLY A 5 -1.66 12.15 4.76
C GLY A 5 -0.56 12.75 3.89
N ASP A 6 -0.30 14.05 4.01
CA ASP A 6 0.80 14.71 3.31
C ASP A 6 2.17 14.13 3.69
N THR A 7 2.35 13.83 4.98
CA THR A 7 3.59 13.22 5.51
C THR A 7 3.79 11.81 4.94
N VAL A 8 2.73 11.00 4.92
CA VAL A 8 2.72 9.65 4.35
C VAL A 8 3.04 9.68 2.86
N VAL A 9 2.44 10.61 2.10
CA VAL A 9 2.72 10.75 0.66
C VAL A 9 4.15 11.20 0.40
N ALA A 10 4.64 12.18 1.16
CA ALA A 10 6.02 12.65 1.04
C ALA A 10 7.00 11.51 1.31
N GLU A 11 6.76 10.72 2.35
CA GLU A 11 7.58 9.55 2.68
C GLU A 11 7.51 8.50 1.58
N ALA A 12 6.31 8.08 1.14
CA ALA A 12 6.15 7.10 0.07
C ALA A 12 6.88 7.50 -1.21
N ARG A 13 6.89 8.80 -1.56
CA ARG A 13 7.62 9.31 -2.73
C ARG A 13 9.13 9.19 -2.62
N ARG A 14 9.71 9.20 -1.41
CA ARG A 14 11.15 8.95 -1.23
C ARG A 14 11.55 7.56 -1.67
N TRP A 15 10.62 6.60 -1.64
CA TRP A 15 10.86 5.23 -2.05
C TRP A 15 10.90 5.03 -3.56
N ILE A 16 10.43 5.98 -4.36
CA ILE A 16 10.43 5.86 -5.83
C ILE A 16 11.84 5.56 -6.34
N GLY A 17 11.96 4.53 -7.18
CA GLY A 17 13.23 4.01 -7.69
C GLY A 17 13.83 2.86 -6.86
N THR A 18 13.29 2.56 -5.67
CA THR A 18 13.69 1.36 -4.90
C THR A 18 13.36 0.10 -5.71
N PRO A 19 14.31 -0.83 -5.94
CA PRO A 19 14.08 -2.06 -6.70
C PRO A 19 12.98 -2.93 -6.11
N TYR A 20 12.30 -3.73 -6.95
CA TYR A 20 11.34 -4.70 -6.45
C TYR A 20 12.08 -5.94 -5.92
N VAL A 21 11.96 -6.20 -4.62
CA VAL A 21 12.50 -7.40 -3.98
C VAL A 21 11.42 -7.94 -3.03
N HIS A 22 10.96 -9.17 -3.31
CA HIS A 22 9.91 -9.83 -2.53
C HIS A 22 10.31 -9.92 -1.04
N GLN A 23 9.39 -9.59 -0.14
CA GLN A 23 9.57 -9.47 1.32
C GLN A 23 10.55 -8.41 1.82
N ALA A 24 11.26 -7.70 0.95
CA ALA A 24 12.19 -6.67 1.37
C ALA A 24 11.45 -5.38 1.79
N SER A 25 12.07 -4.62 2.69
CA SER A 25 11.60 -3.31 3.12
C SER A 25 12.80 -2.40 3.45
N ALA A 26 13.61 -2.12 2.44
CA ALA A 26 14.81 -1.31 2.56
C ALA A 26 14.84 -0.24 1.45
N LEU A 27 14.73 1.03 1.87
CA LEU A 27 14.73 2.18 0.97
C LEU A 27 15.98 2.17 0.07
N GLY A 28 15.79 2.22 -1.25
CA GLY A 28 16.85 2.19 -2.25
C GLY A 28 17.49 0.82 -2.51
N ALA A 29 17.24 -0.19 -1.65
CA ALA A 29 17.85 -1.52 -1.77
C ALA A 29 16.86 -2.62 -2.17
N GLY A 30 15.58 -2.51 -1.78
CA GLY A 30 14.56 -3.47 -2.15
C GLY A 30 13.25 -3.28 -1.41
N ALA A 31 12.13 -3.35 -2.12
CA ALA A 31 10.79 -3.33 -1.54
C ALA A 31 9.80 -4.15 -2.37
N ASP A 32 8.84 -4.80 -1.72
CA ASP A 32 7.58 -5.15 -2.36
C ASP A 32 6.44 -4.23 -1.87
N CYS A 33 5.18 -4.53 -2.22
CA CYS A 33 4.08 -3.62 -1.94
C CYS A 33 3.83 -3.45 -0.43
N LEU A 34 3.97 -4.53 0.35
CA LEU A 34 3.88 -4.47 1.80
C LEU A 34 5.16 -3.87 2.39
N GLY A 35 6.32 -4.22 1.82
CA GLY A 35 7.61 -3.65 2.15
C GLY A 35 7.65 -2.12 2.07
N LEU A 36 7.08 -1.54 1.02
CA LEU A 36 6.90 -0.09 0.91
C LEU A 36 6.06 0.46 2.07
N LEU A 37 4.92 -0.16 2.34
CA LEU A 37 3.99 0.30 3.38
C LEU A 37 4.63 0.22 4.77
N ARG A 38 5.30 -0.88 5.08
CA ARG A 38 6.08 -1.07 6.31
C ARG A 38 7.16 0.00 6.44
N GLY A 39 7.82 0.34 5.33
CA GLY A 39 8.85 1.37 5.27
C GLY A 39 8.31 2.75 5.64
N VAL A 40 7.21 3.14 5.02
CA VAL A 40 6.49 4.37 5.35
C VAL A 40 6.06 4.38 6.82
N TRP A 41 5.50 3.27 7.30
CA TRP A 41 5.08 3.13 8.69
C TRP A 41 6.24 3.40 9.65
N ARG A 42 7.42 2.79 9.40
CA ARG A 42 8.59 2.98 10.28
C ARG A 42 9.02 4.44 10.39
N THR A 43 9.02 5.16 9.28
CA THR A 43 9.40 6.58 9.29
C THR A 43 8.34 7.45 10.00
N VAL A 44 7.05 7.17 9.82
CA VAL A 44 5.98 8.02 10.35
C VAL A 44 5.63 7.72 11.82
N PHE A 45 5.66 6.45 12.21
CA PHE A 45 5.19 5.95 13.50
C PHE A 45 6.26 5.25 14.36
N GLY A 46 7.45 4.98 13.81
CA GLY A 46 8.54 4.31 14.54
C GLY A 46 8.54 2.81 14.34
N ASN A 47 8.03 2.04 15.31
CA ASN A 47 8.00 0.58 15.19
C ASN A 47 6.82 0.11 14.34
N GLU A 48 7.00 -1.03 13.66
CA GLU A 48 5.91 -1.71 12.95
C GLU A 48 4.89 -2.28 13.96
N PRO A 49 3.60 -2.38 13.58
CA PRO A 49 2.54 -2.79 14.50
C PRO A 49 2.53 -4.30 14.79
N GLU A 50 3.04 -5.11 13.86
CA GLU A 50 3.14 -6.57 13.99
C GLU A 50 4.35 -7.10 13.21
N ASP A 51 4.91 -8.22 13.66
CA ASP A 51 5.91 -8.96 12.90
C ASP A 51 5.26 -9.60 11.67
N ILE A 52 5.88 -9.40 10.51
CA ILE A 52 5.36 -9.95 9.25
C ILE A 52 6.01 -11.31 8.98
N PRO A 53 5.25 -12.42 9.01
CA PRO A 53 5.80 -13.73 8.68
C PRO A 53 6.19 -13.79 7.19
N PRO A 54 7.12 -14.68 6.81
CA PRO A 54 7.40 -14.93 5.40
C PRO A 54 6.13 -15.36 4.65
N TYR A 55 5.84 -14.71 3.53
CA TYR A 55 4.74 -15.03 2.62
C TYR A 55 5.24 -15.29 1.20
N THR A 56 4.54 -16.12 0.44
CA THR A 56 4.90 -16.42 -0.95
C THR A 56 4.28 -15.40 -1.93
N PRO A 57 4.73 -15.31 -3.20
CA PRO A 57 4.07 -14.47 -4.20
C PRO A 57 2.61 -14.85 -4.50
N ASP A 58 2.26 -16.13 -4.35
CA ASP A 58 0.92 -16.72 -4.47
C ASP A 58 0.18 -16.77 -3.12
N TRP A 59 0.68 -16.06 -2.11
CA TRP A 59 0.16 -16.09 -0.74
C TRP A 59 -1.36 -16.01 -0.70
N SER A 60 -1.95 -17.03 -0.08
CA SER A 60 -3.37 -17.22 0.14
C SER A 60 -4.26 -17.39 -1.09
N GLU A 61 -3.72 -17.41 -2.31
CA GLU A 61 -4.53 -17.62 -3.53
C GLU A 61 -5.22 -18.99 -3.58
N PRO A 62 -4.56 -20.13 -3.28
CA PRO A 62 -5.21 -21.43 -3.45
C PRO A 62 -6.34 -21.69 -2.43
N GLN A 63 -6.32 -21.02 -1.28
CA GLN A 63 -7.36 -21.10 -0.26
C GLN A 63 -8.42 -20.00 -0.38
N GLY A 64 -8.21 -19.00 -1.25
CA GLY A 64 -9.08 -17.81 -1.31
C GLY A 64 -9.02 -16.96 -0.05
N ASP A 65 -7.91 -17.01 0.69
CA ASP A 65 -7.82 -16.42 2.02
C ASP A 65 -7.40 -14.93 1.97
N GLU A 66 -8.25 -14.02 2.46
CA GLU A 66 -8.01 -12.57 2.43
C GLU A 66 -7.04 -12.10 3.54
N ALA A 67 -5.87 -12.74 3.64
CA ALA A 67 -4.91 -12.54 4.74
C ALA A 67 -4.39 -11.10 4.82
N LEU A 68 -3.99 -10.52 3.69
CA LEU A 68 -3.51 -9.13 3.64
C LEU A 68 -4.62 -8.13 4.00
N TRP A 69 -5.85 -8.39 3.56
CA TRP A 69 -7.00 -7.56 3.93
C TRP A 69 -7.21 -7.56 5.44
N ARG A 70 -7.32 -8.74 6.06
CA ARG A 70 -7.53 -8.84 7.51
C ARG A 70 -6.38 -8.24 8.30
N ALA A 71 -5.14 -8.34 7.81
CA ALA A 71 -4.00 -7.66 8.42
C ALA A 71 -4.15 -6.14 8.35
N ALA A 72 -4.51 -5.60 7.19
CA ALA A 72 -4.79 -4.19 7.03
C ALA A 72 -5.89 -3.69 7.98
N GLU A 73 -7.00 -4.42 8.14
CA GLU A 73 -8.10 -4.06 9.05
C GLU A 73 -7.71 -4.04 10.54
N ARG A 74 -6.70 -4.82 10.95
CA ARG A 74 -6.23 -4.81 12.34
C ARG A 74 -5.39 -3.58 12.67
N VAL A 75 -4.68 -3.02 11.69
CA VAL A 75 -3.65 -2.00 11.92
C VAL A 75 -3.95 -0.65 11.28
N LEU A 76 -4.88 -0.60 10.31
CA LEU A 76 -5.32 0.62 9.63
C LEU A 76 -6.80 0.88 9.89
N SER A 77 -7.21 2.14 9.81
CA SER A 77 -8.60 2.56 9.96
C SER A 77 -9.35 2.42 8.63
N PRO A 78 -10.37 1.56 8.50
CA PRO A 78 -11.12 1.42 7.25
C PRO A 78 -11.92 2.69 6.93
N LYS A 79 -11.99 3.02 5.63
CA LYS A 79 -12.74 4.17 5.12
C LYS A 79 -13.58 3.77 3.90
N PRO A 80 -14.74 4.41 3.64
CA PRO A 80 -15.44 4.20 2.38
C PRO A 80 -14.54 4.42 1.17
N VAL A 81 -14.57 3.50 0.21
CA VAL A 81 -13.67 3.49 -0.96
C VAL A 81 -13.72 4.79 -1.76
N PHE A 82 -14.89 5.43 -1.82
CA PHE A 82 -15.12 6.69 -2.54
C PHE A 82 -14.58 7.93 -1.82
N ALA A 83 -14.31 7.85 -0.52
CA ALA A 83 -13.85 8.99 0.28
C ALA A 83 -12.32 9.16 0.17
N ALA A 84 -11.79 9.26 -1.05
CA ALA A 84 -10.36 9.27 -1.31
C ALA A 84 -9.66 10.54 -0.77
N ALA A 85 -8.54 10.34 -0.08
CA ALA A 85 -7.64 11.39 0.37
C ALA A 85 -6.17 11.01 0.09
N PRO A 86 -5.27 12.00 -0.12
CA PRO A 86 -3.83 11.74 -0.14
C PRO A 86 -3.37 11.03 1.13
N GLY A 87 -2.51 10.02 0.98
CA GLY A 87 -1.95 9.23 2.07
C GLY A 87 -2.76 7.97 2.42
N ASP A 88 -3.97 7.82 1.87
CA ASP A 88 -4.74 6.59 2.06
C ASP A 88 -3.99 5.37 1.57
N VAL A 89 -4.13 4.26 2.27
CA VAL A 89 -3.71 2.94 1.80
C VAL A 89 -4.84 2.35 0.96
N VAL A 90 -4.52 1.93 -0.25
CA VAL A 90 -5.47 1.35 -1.21
C VAL A 90 -5.12 -0.11 -1.44
N LEU A 91 -6.09 -0.99 -1.21
CA LEU A 91 -5.95 -2.43 -1.40
C LEU A 91 -6.60 -2.84 -2.73
N PHE A 92 -5.86 -3.60 -3.53
CA PHE A 92 -6.24 -4.01 -4.86
C PHE A 92 -6.40 -5.53 -4.97
N ARG A 93 -7.43 -5.92 -5.71
CA ARG A 93 -7.61 -7.27 -6.25
C ARG A 93 -7.17 -7.27 -7.71
N MET A 94 -6.02 -7.88 -7.99
CA MET A 94 -5.37 -7.75 -9.30
C MET A 94 -6.09 -8.52 -10.41
N ARG A 95 -6.80 -9.60 -10.05
CA ARG A 95 -7.55 -10.48 -10.95
C ARG A 95 -8.89 -10.87 -10.34
N ILE A 96 -9.92 -10.99 -11.16
CA ILE A 96 -11.24 -11.47 -10.71
C ILE A 96 -11.08 -12.89 -10.14
N GLY A 97 -11.68 -13.15 -8.99
CA GLY A 97 -11.61 -14.45 -8.29
C GLY A 97 -10.32 -14.72 -7.49
N ALA A 98 -9.27 -13.93 -7.64
CA ALA A 98 -8.06 -14.00 -6.81
C ALA A 98 -8.21 -13.13 -5.56
N VAL A 99 -7.48 -13.41 -4.48
CA VAL A 99 -7.49 -12.60 -3.23
C VAL A 99 -6.96 -11.17 -3.42
N ALA A 100 -7.30 -10.28 -2.50
CA ALA A 100 -6.75 -8.93 -2.46
C ALA A 100 -5.33 -8.95 -1.87
N LYS A 101 -4.33 -8.65 -2.70
CA LYS A 101 -2.92 -8.89 -2.34
C LYS A 101 -1.92 -7.84 -2.85
N HIS A 102 -2.42 -6.70 -3.32
CA HIS A 102 -1.56 -5.61 -3.78
C HIS A 102 -1.95 -4.31 -3.09
N LEU A 103 -0.96 -3.57 -2.58
CA LEU A 103 -1.16 -2.32 -1.85
C LEU A 103 -0.51 -1.13 -2.58
N GLY A 104 -1.02 0.06 -2.31
CA GLY A 104 -0.39 1.31 -2.65
C GLY A 104 -0.85 2.46 -1.77
N VAL A 105 -0.09 3.55 -1.78
CA VAL A 105 -0.42 4.80 -1.07
C VAL A 105 -1.00 5.79 -2.06
N GLN A 106 -2.19 6.33 -1.81
CA GLN A 106 -2.82 7.36 -2.62
C GLN A 106 -1.94 8.62 -2.63
N GLY A 107 -1.46 9.03 -3.81
CA GLY A 107 -0.61 10.21 -3.97
C GLY A 107 -1.44 11.47 -4.19
N ARG A 108 -1.99 11.63 -5.40
CA ARG A 108 -2.91 12.73 -5.75
C ARG A 108 -4.34 12.21 -5.85
N ILE A 109 -5.32 13.11 -5.73
CA ILE A 109 -6.75 12.85 -5.97
C ILE A 109 -7.27 13.69 -7.16
N GLY A 110 -8.52 13.46 -7.55
CA GLY A 110 -9.19 14.18 -8.64
C GLY A 110 -8.72 13.76 -10.04
N ALA A 111 -8.78 14.68 -11.01
CA ALA A 111 -8.50 14.39 -12.42
C ALA A 111 -7.07 13.87 -12.70
N ARG A 112 -6.12 14.12 -11.79
CA ARG A 112 -4.73 13.63 -11.87
C ARG A 112 -4.42 12.66 -10.75
N ALA A 113 -5.41 11.86 -10.33
CA ALA A 113 -5.25 10.90 -9.27
C ALA A 113 -4.07 9.95 -9.56
N SER A 114 -3.30 9.67 -8.52
CA SER A 114 -2.11 8.81 -8.59
C SER A 114 -1.96 8.01 -7.32
N PHE A 115 -1.15 6.95 -7.39
CA PHE A 115 -0.79 6.15 -6.23
C PHE A 115 0.65 5.66 -6.34
N ILE A 116 1.33 5.52 -5.20
CA ILE A 116 2.69 5.03 -5.09
C ILE A 116 2.63 3.56 -4.67
N HIS A 117 3.32 2.69 -5.40
CA HIS A 117 3.37 1.26 -5.10
C HIS A 117 4.68 0.64 -5.55
N ALA A 118 5.12 -0.43 -4.88
CA ALA A 118 6.15 -1.30 -5.42
C ALA A 118 5.50 -2.29 -6.40
N TYR A 119 5.96 -2.28 -7.65
CA TYR A 119 5.40 -3.09 -8.72
C TYR A 119 6.44 -4.07 -9.26
N SER A 120 6.07 -5.35 -9.36
CA SER A 120 6.95 -6.41 -9.81
C SER A 120 7.56 -6.07 -11.18
N GLY A 121 8.87 -6.27 -11.31
CA GLY A 121 9.64 -5.92 -12.51
C GLY A 121 9.88 -4.42 -12.74
N ARG A 122 9.41 -3.53 -11.84
CA ARG A 122 9.62 -2.07 -11.96
C ARG A 122 10.22 -1.41 -10.72
N GLY A 123 9.98 -1.97 -9.54
CA GLY A 123 10.30 -1.32 -8.27
C GLY A 123 9.21 -0.36 -7.82
N VAL A 124 9.54 0.56 -6.92
CA VAL A 124 8.60 1.56 -6.41
C VAL A 124 8.43 2.69 -7.42
N VAL A 125 7.18 2.97 -7.78
CA VAL A 125 6.79 3.96 -8.79
C VAL A 125 5.53 4.70 -8.35
N GLU A 126 5.32 5.92 -8.86
CA GLU A 126 4.04 6.63 -8.79
C GLU A 126 3.30 6.44 -10.12
N SER A 127 2.17 5.73 -10.08
CA SER A 127 1.35 5.41 -11.25
C SER A 127 0.08 6.26 -11.28
N PRO A 128 -0.45 6.62 -12.48
CA PRO A 128 -1.79 7.18 -12.58
C PRO A 128 -2.82 6.19 -12.04
N LEU A 129 -3.75 6.67 -11.21
CA LEU A 129 -4.87 5.87 -10.72
C LEU A 129 -6.02 5.88 -11.75
N SER A 130 -5.73 5.33 -12.93
CA SER A 130 -6.67 5.22 -14.06
C SER A 130 -7.85 4.29 -13.77
N ASP A 131 -8.91 4.34 -14.57
CA ASP A 131 -10.11 3.50 -14.40
C ASP A 131 -9.84 2.00 -14.24
N PRO A 132 -8.91 1.36 -14.99
CA PRO A 132 -8.59 -0.04 -14.76
C PRO A 132 -8.05 -0.32 -13.34
N TRP A 133 -7.31 0.61 -12.74
CA TRP A 133 -6.85 0.50 -11.37
C TRP A 133 -7.98 0.75 -10.38
N VAL A 134 -8.79 1.78 -10.60
CA VAL A 134 -9.95 2.11 -9.76
C VAL A 134 -10.89 0.91 -9.63
N ARG A 135 -11.18 0.21 -10.73
CA ARG A 135 -12.05 -1.00 -10.74
C ARG A 135 -11.48 -2.18 -9.94
N ARG A 136 -10.19 -2.15 -9.60
CA ARG A 136 -9.52 -3.19 -8.80
C ARG A 136 -9.45 -2.84 -7.33
N ILE A 137 -9.81 -1.62 -6.94
CA ILE A 137 -9.83 -1.21 -5.53
C ILE A 137 -10.94 -1.97 -4.84
N VAL A 138 -10.59 -2.68 -3.77
CA VAL A 138 -11.56 -3.43 -2.97
C VAL A 138 -11.68 -2.89 -1.55
N ALA A 139 -10.65 -2.20 -1.05
CA ALA A 139 -10.70 -1.50 0.23
C ALA A 139 -9.80 -0.27 0.22
N ARG A 140 -10.11 0.66 1.12
CA ARG A 140 -9.36 1.88 1.37
C ARG A 140 -9.24 2.06 2.87
N PHE A 141 -8.07 2.48 3.31
CA PHE A 141 -7.78 2.69 4.71
C PHE A 141 -7.01 3.99 4.92
N GLU A 142 -7.13 4.54 6.11
CA GLU A 142 -6.29 5.60 6.63
C GLU A 142 -5.30 5.02 7.64
N PHE A 143 -4.12 5.62 7.75
CA PHE A 143 -3.25 5.33 8.87
C PHE A 143 -3.92 5.79 10.18
N PRO A 144 -3.70 5.09 11.31
CA PRO A 144 -4.27 5.51 12.58
C PRO A 144 -3.73 6.89 12.99
N GLU A 145 -4.57 7.69 13.66
CA GLU A 145 -4.07 8.86 14.37
C GLU A 145 -3.08 8.38 15.45
N ARG A 146 -1.97 9.11 15.64
CA ARG A 146 -0.96 8.76 16.66
C ARG A 146 -1.65 8.57 18.01
N THR A 147 -1.55 7.37 18.58
CA THR A 147 -1.94 7.09 19.96
C THR A 147 -1.05 7.83 20.95
#